data_AF-A0A7C3N7S7-F1
#
_entry.id   AF-A0A7C3N7S7-F1
#
_cell.length_a   1.000
_cell.length_b   1.000
_cell.length_c   1.000
_cell.angle_alpha   90.00
_cell.angle_beta   90.00
_cell.angle_gamma   90.00
#
_symmetry.space_group_name_H-M   'P 1'
#
loop_
_entity.id
_entity.type
_entity.pdbx_description
1 polymer ?
#
loop_
_entity_poly.entity_id
_entity_poly.type
_entity_poly.pdbx_seq_one_letter_code
_entity_poly.pdbx_strand_id
1 'polypeptide(L)'
;MDNLKIQIDKKELEMPVKNEGNIEILTMKVKIAVENDSFLHIGSTPSPLTEKKAAVFKVDRTPVIPASSFKGALRNQMELLIIQNFSNLKTLFNIDNENKLKPCIPAPRPTKSEQELLNLGYRGSRVDKKYTGHCEIQVDEDEIKITNLGICPVCYFMGATGIMGFLRFSNFYPHEGDWLVDQTNIRIDRKTGTAAPKAKVDGEQIKPGTIFHGTIEITSKTPQGFEFGNPRKIGDTVIDLWLEKWQESNINNRKKVLIETFLVPAIYNIKLLGGQKSKGSGKVKVEIEG
;
A
#
# COMPACT_ATOMS: atom_id res chain seq x y z
N MET A 1 2.27 29.37 -4.96
CA MET A 1 2.00 27.93 -5.17
C MET A 1 1.39 27.46 -3.89
N ASP A 2 0.12 27.09 -3.94
CA ASP A 2 -0.68 26.98 -2.73
C ASP A 2 -0.53 25.58 -2.14
N ASN A 3 -0.25 25.51 -0.85
CA ASN A 3 -0.24 24.24 -0.11
C ASN A 3 -1.63 23.60 -0.18
N LEU A 4 -1.69 22.27 -0.34
CA LEU A 4 -2.95 21.56 -0.24
C LEU A 4 -3.29 21.37 1.25
N LYS A 5 -4.43 21.91 1.67
CA LYS A 5 -4.95 21.74 3.03
C LYS A 5 -5.88 20.54 3.10
N ILE A 6 -5.55 19.57 3.95
CA ILE A 6 -6.39 18.40 4.23
C ILE A 6 -6.77 18.36 5.71
N GLN A 7 -7.88 17.71 6.04
CA GLN A 7 -8.36 17.50 7.40
C GLN A 7 -8.00 16.10 7.89
N ILE A 8 -7.33 16.04 9.02
CA ILE A 8 -6.98 14.80 9.73
C ILE A 8 -7.38 14.97 11.18
N ASP A 9 -8.30 14.15 11.70
CA ASP A 9 -8.75 14.18 13.10
C ASP A 9 -9.10 15.60 13.61
N LYS A 10 -9.82 16.37 12.78
CA LYS A 10 -10.22 17.78 13.02
C LYS A 10 -9.08 18.80 13.05
N LYS A 11 -7.86 18.41 12.69
CA LYS A 11 -6.73 19.31 12.46
C LYS A 11 -6.55 19.52 10.96
N GLU A 12 -6.19 20.73 10.58
CA GLU A 12 -5.77 21.02 9.21
C GLU A 12 -4.29 20.72 9.07
N LEU A 13 -3.96 19.86 8.11
CA LEU A 13 -2.59 19.57 7.70
C LEU A 13 -2.32 20.27 6.38
N GLU A 14 -1.25 21.05 6.33
CA GLU A 14 -0.74 21.60 5.07
C GLU A 14 0.25 20.63 4.43
N MET A 15 -0.07 20.19 3.21
CA MET A 15 0.82 19.40 2.38
C MET A 15 1.58 20.34 1.44
N PRO A 16 2.91 20.52 1.62
CA PRO A 16 3.68 21.40 0.77
C PRO A 16 3.79 20.82 -0.64
N VAL A 17 3.59 21.70 -1.63
CA VAL A 17 3.87 21.40 -3.05
C VAL A 17 5.34 21.65 -3.33
N LYS A 18 6.04 20.65 -3.88
CA LYS A 18 7.43 20.74 -4.32
C LYS A 18 7.53 20.37 -5.79
N ASN A 19 8.47 21.01 -6.49
CA ASN A 19 8.81 20.65 -7.87
C ASN A 19 10.09 19.81 -7.87
N GLU A 20 10.02 18.64 -8.50
CA GLU A 20 11.17 17.81 -8.80
C GLU A 20 11.33 17.71 -10.32
N GLY A 21 12.13 18.60 -10.88
CA GLY A 21 12.19 18.82 -12.32
C GLY A 21 10.83 19.28 -12.85
N ASN A 22 10.23 18.45 -13.73
CA ASN A 22 8.93 18.71 -14.36
C ASN A 22 7.75 18.02 -13.65
N ILE A 23 7.96 17.54 -12.42
CA ILE A 23 6.96 16.82 -11.64
C ILE A 23 6.57 17.67 -10.43
N GLU A 24 5.27 17.87 -10.21
CA GLU A 24 4.77 18.46 -8.97
C GLU A 24 4.46 17.35 -7.97
N ILE A 25 4.92 17.49 -6.72
CA ILE A 25 4.81 16.48 -5.67
C ILE A 25 4.23 17.12 -4.41
N LEU A 26 3.26 16.44 -3.79
CA LEU A 26 2.80 16.72 -2.44
C LEU A 26 3.47 15.72 -1.49
N THR A 27 4.05 16.20 -0.39
CA THR A 27 4.73 15.32 0.57
C THR A 27 3.92 15.17 1.86
N MET A 28 3.82 13.94 2.35
CA MET A 28 3.23 13.58 3.64
C MET A 28 4.29 12.84 4.47
N LYS A 29 4.55 13.31 5.70
CA LYS A 29 5.43 12.61 6.63
C LYS A 29 4.64 11.56 7.41
N VAL A 30 5.23 10.39 7.59
CA VAL A 30 4.57 9.27 8.25
C VAL A 30 5.50 8.68 9.29
N LYS A 31 4.92 8.47 10.47
CA LYS A 31 5.56 7.86 11.63
C LYS A 31 4.93 6.50 11.90
N ILE A 32 5.78 5.51 12.13
CA ILE A 32 5.37 4.13 12.47
C ILE A 32 6.01 3.78 13.81
N ALA A 33 5.20 3.62 14.85
CA ALA A 33 5.66 3.16 16.15
C ALA A 33 5.32 1.68 16.33
N VAL A 34 6.31 0.86 16.71
CA VAL A 34 6.07 -0.52 17.14
C VAL A 34 5.39 -0.48 18.51
N GLU A 35 4.27 -1.19 18.69
CA GLU A 35 3.55 -1.18 19.97
C GLU A 35 4.39 -1.79 21.11
N ASN A 36 4.21 -1.30 22.33
CA ASN A 36 5.04 -1.66 23.49
C ASN A 36 4.96 -3.14 23.88
N ASP A 37 3.90 -3.84 23.48
CA ASP A 37 3.68 -5.27 23.73
C ASP A 37 4.01 -6.14 22.51
N SER A 38 4.64 -5.58 21.47
CA SER A 38 4.91 -6.29 20.23
C SER A 38 6.33 -6.03 19.73
N PHE A 39 6.92 -7.07 19.15
CA PHE A 39 8.16 -6.96 18.38
C PHE A 39 7.84 -6.85 16.90
N LEU A 40 8.69 -6.21 16.11
CA LEU A 40 8.53 -6.19 14.65
C LEU A 40 9.57 -7.10 13.99
N HIS A 41 9.12 -7.95 13.06
CA HIS A 41 10.01 -8.76 12.23
C HIS A 41 9.77 -8.47 10.76
N ILE A 42 10.73 -7.88 10.07
CA ILE A 42 10.69 -7.78 8.61
C ILE A 42 11.82 -8.66 8.09
N GLY A 43 11.46 -9.84 7.60
CA GLY A 43 12.44 -10.83 7.17
C GLY A 43 13.21 -10.38 5.93
N SER A 44 14.52 -10.60 5.95
CA SER A 44 15.35 -10.64 4.75
C SER A 44 15.67 -12.08 4.36
N THR A 45 16.27 -12.28 3.18
CA THR A 45 16.99 -13.52 2.90
C THR A 45 18.05 -13.77 3.98
N PRO A 46 18.32 -15.05 4.35
CA PRO A 46 19.34 -15.38 5.34
C PRO A 46 20.69 -14.77 4.94
N SER A 47 21.36 -14.12 5.88
CA SER A 47 22.71 -13.59 5.63
C SER A 47 23.73 -14.72 5.78
N PRO A 48 24.50 -15.06 4.74
CA PRO A 48 25.50 -16.13 4.80
C PRO A 48 26.62 -15.85 5.81
N LEU A 49 26.78 -14.60 6.26
CA LEU A 49 27.85 -14.17 7.17
C LEU A 49 27.46 -14.19 8.66
N THR A 50 26.18 -14.29 9.00
CA THR A 50 25.72 -14.16 10.40
C THR A 50 25.09 -15.43 10.97
N GLU A 51 24.95 -16.49 10.17
CA GLU A 51 24.27 -17.76 10.50
C GLU A 51 22.79 -17.62 10.96
N LYS A 52 22.28 -16.40 11.17
CA LYS A 52 20.90 -16.10 11.56
C LYS A 52 19.95 -16.41 10.41
N LYS A 53 19.08 -17.38 10.63
CA LYS A 53 18.12 -17.87 9.61
C LYS A 53 16.90 -16.96 9.46
N ALA A 54 16.64 -16.10 10.44
CA ALA A 54 15.54 -15.14 10.45
C ALA A 54 16.04 -13.72 10.70
N ALA A 55 16.99 -13.26 9.89
CA ALA A 55 17.53 -11.91 9.96
C ALA A 55 16.45 -10.84 9.66
N VAL A 56 16.62 -9.66 10.26
CA VAL A 56 15.82 -8.48 9.94
C VAL A 56 16.41 -7.77 8.73
N PHE A 57 15.56 -7.24 7.85
CA PHE A 57 15.95 -6.42 6.71
C PHE A 57 16.67 -5.15 7.17
N LYS A 58 17.87 -4.93 6.63
CA LYS A 58 18.73 -3.80 6.99
C LYS A 58 19.22 -3.07 5.74
N VAL A 59 19.34 -1.75 5.84
CA VAL A 59 20.08 -0.90 4.90
C VAL A 59 21.22 -0.28 5.70
N ASP A 60 22.46 -0.50 5.26
CA ASP A 60 23.66 -0.07 5.99
C ASP A 60 23.62 -0.41 7.49
N ARG A 61 23.36 -1.70 7.78
CA ARG A 61 23.22 -2.28 9.14
C ARG A 61 22.08 -1.73 10.00
N THR A 62 21.35 -0.72 9.53
CA THR A 62 20.18 -0.15 10.20
C THR A 62 18.93 -0.93 9.80
N PRO A 63 18.11 -1.43 10.75
CA PRO A 63 16.86 -2.08 10.41
C PRO A 63 15.92 -1.08 9.77
N VAL A 64 15.28 -1.47 8.67
CA VAL A 64 14.44 -0.55 7.88
C VAL A 64 13.12 -1.24 7.59
N ILE A 65 12.02 -0.48 7.63
CA ILE A 65 10.76 -0.93 7.02
C ILE A 65 10.83 -0.59 5.54
N PRO A 66 10.90 -1.60 4.64
CA PRO A 66 10.98 -1.34 3.21
C PRO A 66 9.70 -0.67 2.73
N ALA A 67 9.85 0.26 1.78
CA ALA A 67 8.74 0.88 1.06
C ALA A 67 7.75 -0.16 0.53
N SER A 68 8.24 -1.29 0.02
CA SER A 68 7.41 -2.38 -0.52
C SER A 68 6.53 -3.07 0.55
N SER A 69 7.04 -3.23 1.77
CA SER A 69 6.28 -3.85 2.88
C SER A 69 5.14 -2.93 3.32
N PHE A 70 5.44 -1.65 3.51
CA PHE A 70 4.43 -0.64 3.82
C PHE A 70 3.41 -0.50 2.69
N LYS A 71 3.86 -0.43 1.44
CA LYS A 71 3.00 -0.37 0.24
C LYS A 71 2.04 -1.54 0.18
N GLY A 72 2.49 -2.76 0.49
CA GLY A 72 1.63 -3.94 0.54
C GLY A 72 0.54 -3.84 1.62
N ALA A 73 0.89 -3.38 2.82
CA ALA A 73 -0.07 -3.18 3.90
C ALA A 73 -1.08 -2.06 3.59
N LEU A 74 -0.61 -0.94 3.07
CA LEU A 74 -1.46 0.17 2.65
C LEU A 74 -2.43 -0.26 1.55
N ARG A 75 -1.95 -0.99 0.54
CA ARG A 75 -2.79 -1.53 -0.54
C ARG A 75 -3.94 -2.36 0.04
N ASN A 76 -3.63 -3.29 0.94
CA ASN A 76 -4.64 -4.12 1.59
C ASN A 76 -5.69 -3.27 2.35
N GLN A 77 -5.26 -2.25 3.10
CA GLN A 77 -6.19 -1.37 3.81
C GLN A 77 -7.07 -0.55 2.86
N MET A 78 -6.53 -0.06 1.74
CA MET A 78 -7.30 0.63 0.72
C MET A 78 -8.35 -0.30 0.08
N GLU A 79 -7.96 -1.54 -0.24
CA GLU A 79 -8.86 -2.56 -0.79
C GLU A 79 -10.02 -2.83 0.18
N LEU A 80 -9.73 -3.03 1.47
CA LEU A 80 -10.75 -3.26 2.50
C LEU A 80 -11.67 -2.05 2.68
N LEU A 81 -11.14 -0.82 2.70
CA LEU A 81 -11.93 0.39 2.83
C LEU A 81 -12.92 0.57 1.67
N ILE A 82 -12.47 0.30 0.44
CA ILE A 82 -13.35 0.33 -0.73
C ILE A 82 -14.44 -0.72 -0.59
N ILE A 83 -14.07 -1.94 -0.17
CA ILE A 83 -15.01 -3.04 -0.01
C ILE A 83 -16.09 -2.73 1.03
N GLN A 84 -15.70 -2.14 2.16
CA GLN A 84 -16.60 -1.81 3.25
C GLN A 84 -17.49 -0.60 2.95
N ASN A 85 -17.06 0.32 2.08
CA ASN A 85 -17.75 1.59 1.82
C ASN A 85 -18.34 1.70 0.40
N PHE A 86 -18.57 0.57 -0.29
CA PHE A 86 -19.01 0.57 -1.69
C PHE A 86 -20.18 1.50 -1.99
N SER A 87 -21.26 1.41 -1.22
CA SER A 87 -22.47 2.19 -1.46
C SER A 87 -22.22 3.70 -1.38
N ASN A 88 -21.46 4.14 -0.38
CA ASN A 88 -21.12 5.56 -0.19
C ASN A 88 -20.24 6.07 -1.33
N LEU A 89 -19.21 5.30 -1.70
CA LEU A 89 -18.28 5.65 -2.76
C LEU A 89 -18.96 5.65 -4.14
N LYS A 90 -19.89 4.72 -4.39
CA LYS A 90 -20.68 4.68 -5.63
C LYS A 90 -21.48 5.98 -5.82
N THR A 91 -22.12 6.46 -4.75
CA THR A 91 -22.84 7.74 -4.76
C THR A 91 -21.88 8.91 -4.94
N LEU A 92 -20.78 8.96 -4.17
CA LEU A 92 -19.80 10.05 -4.22
C LEU A 92 -19.22 10.24 -5.63
N PHE A 93 -18.88 9.15 -6.30
CA PHE A 93 -18.24 9.17 -7.62
C PHE A 93 -19.24 9.01 -8.79
N ASN A 94 -20.55 8.96 -8.50
CA ASN A 94 -21.62 8.81 -9.49
C ASN A 94 -21.39 7.61 -10.46
N ILE A 95 -21.15 6.43 -9.88
CA ILE A 95 -20.75 5.24 -10.63
C ILE A 95 -21.97 4.39 -11.01
N ASP A 96 -22.08 4.09 -12.30
CA ASP A 96 -23.12 3.23 -12.90
C ASP A 96 -22.86 1.73 -12.67
N ASN A 97 -21.60 1.30 -12.74
CA ASN A 97 -21.17 -0.08 -12.58
C ASN A 97 -20.16 -0.20 -11.43
N GLU A 98 -20.58 -0.86 -10.35
CA GLU A 98 -19.78 -1.05 -9.13
C GLU A 98 -18.44 -1.77 -9.38
N ASN A 99 -18.36 -2.58 -10.43
CA ASN A 99 -17.11 -3.28 -10.77
C ASN A 99 -15.99 -2.32 -11.21
N LYS A 100 -16.31 -1.07 -11.60
CA LYS A 100 -15.31 -0.02 -11.86
C LYS A 100 -14.61 0.44 -10.57
N LEU A 101 -15.32 0.41 -9.45
CA LEU A 101 -14.83 0.83 -8.13
C LEU A 101 -14.14 -0.31 -7.36
N LYS A 102 -14.62 -1.54 -7.53
CA LYS A 102 -14.09 -2.73 -6.86
C LYS A 102 -12.57 -2.89 -7.06
N PRO A 103 -11.81 -3.32 -6.05
CA PRO A 103 -10.38 -3.56 -6.20
C PRO A 103 -10.13 -4.76 -7.12
N CYS A 104 -8.99 -4.74 -7.82
CA CYS A 104 -8.54 -5.86 -8.63
C CYS A 104 -7.62 -6.79 -7.83
N ILE A 105 -7.59 -8.07 -8.20
CA ILE A 105 -6.49 -8.94 -7.82
C ILE A 105 -5.30 -8.56 -8.72
N PRO A 106 -4.15 -8.13 -8.16
CA PRO A 106 -3.02 -7.65 -8.97
C PRO A 106 -2.35 -8.75 -9.81
N ALA A 107 -2.54 -10.02 -9.46
CA ALA A 107 -2.01 -11.13 -10.23
C ALA A 107 -2.86 -11.39 -11.50
N PRO A 108 -2.26 -11.43 -12.71
CA PRO A 108 -2.99 -11.77 -13.93
C PRO A 108 -3.47 -13.23 -13.92
N ARG A 109 -2.80 -14.10 -13.15
CA ARG A 109 -3.15 -15.50 -12.93
C ARG A 109 -3.30 -15.76 -11.42
N PRO A 110 -4.44 -15.37 -10.81
CA PRO A 110 -4.64 -15.57 -9.39
C PRO A 110 -4.66 -17.07 -9.06
N THR A 111 -4.01 -17.42 -7.95
CA THR A 111 -4.04 -18.74 -7.33
C THR A 111 -5.47 -19.13 -6.93
N LYS A 112 -5.69 -20.41 -6.59
CA LYS A 112 -7.02 -20.87 -6.13
C LYS A 112 -7.49 -20.09 -4.90
N SER A 113 -6.60 -19.87 -3.93
CA SER A 113 -6.91 -19.09 -2.73
C SER A 113 -7.22 -17.62 -3.05
N GLU A 114 -6.48 -17.00 -3.98
CA GLU A 114 -6.78 -15.62 -4.39
C GLU A 114 -8.11 -15.49 -5.13
N GLN A 115 -8.60 -16.55 -5.76
CA GLN A 115 -9.92 -16.51 -6.42
C GLN A 115 -11.06 -16.42 -5.40
N GLU A 116 -10.87 -16.86 -4.17
CA GLU A 116 -11.87 -16.67 -3.10
C GLU A 116 -12.09 -15.19 -2.79
N LEU A 117 -11.13 -14.31 -3.11
CA LEU A 117 -11.27 -12.86 -2.96
C LEU A 117 -12.39 -12.29 -3.83
N LEU A 118 -12.77 -12.95 -4.93
CA LEU A 118 -13.91 -12.52 -5.75
C LEU A 118 -15.21 -12.52 -4.92
N ASN A 119 -15.35 -13.46 -3.99
CA ASN A 119 -16.49 -13.52 -3.08
C ASN A 119 -16.43 -12.44 -1.99
N LEU A 120 -15.26 -11.84 -1.77
CA LEU A 120 -15.04 -10.77 -0.80
C LEU A 120 -15.18 -9.37 -1.42
N GLY A 121 -15.66 -9.26 -2.67
CA GLY A 121 -15.93 -7.98 -3.31
C GLY A 121 -14.83 -7.47 -4.25
N TYR A 122 -13.85 -8.30 -4.60
CA TYR A 122 -12.91 -7.97 -5.68
C TYR A 122 -13.59 -8.10 -7.05
N ARG A 123 -13.13 -7.33 -8.04
CA ARG A 123 -13.72 -7.32 -9.38
C ARG A 123 -13.23 -8.46 -10.27
N GLY A 124 -14.00 -8.73 -11.32
CA GLY A 124 -13.68 -9.66 -12.39
C GLY A 124 -14.40 -11.00 -12.26
N SER A 125 -14.15 -11.85 -13.25
CA SER A 125 -14.69 -13.20 -13.31
C SER A 125 -13.66 -14.13 -13.97
N ARG A 126 -13.94 -15.43 -13.96
CA ARG A 126 -13.23 -16.39 -14.80
C ARG A 126 -14.02 -16.64 -16.06
N VAL A 127 -13.40 -16.33 -17.21
CA VAL A 127 -13.89 -16.70 -18.54
C VAL A 127 -12.79 -17.53 -19.18
N ASP A 128 -13.10 -18.75 -19.62
CA ASP A 128 -12.14 -19.66 -20.27
C ASP A 128 -10.80 -19.83 -19.52
N LYS A 129 -10.88 -20.01 -18.19
CA LYS A 129 -9.75 -20.14 -17.25
C LYS A 129 -8.86 -18.88 -17.13
N LYS A 130 -9.19 -17.77 -17.78
CA LYS A 130 -8.53 -16.47 -17.64
C LYS A 130 -9.29 -15.57 -16.66
N TYR A 131 -8.56 -14.85 -15.82
CA TYR A 131 -9.12 -13.86 -14.90
C TYR A 131 -9.22 -12.50 -15.60
N THR A 132 -10.41 -11.91 -15.62
CA THR A 132 -10.72 -10.69 -16.38
C THR A 132 -10.67 -9.39 -15.56
N GLY A 133 -10.44 -9.48 -14.24
CA GLY A 133 -10.56 -8.32 -13.34
C GLY A 133 -9.29 -7.55 -13.04
N HIS A 134 -8.12 -8.04 -13.49
CA HIS A 134 -6.83 -7.39 -13.20
C HIS A 134 -6.74 -6.03 -13.90
N CYS A 135 -6.06 -5.06 -13.28
CA CYS A 135 -5.75 -3.80 -13.94
C CYS A 135 -4.51 -3.99 -14.80
N GLU A 136 -4.62 -3.84 -16.10
CA GLU A 136 -3.50 -3.86 -17.04
C GLU A 136 -3.79 -2.89 -18.18
N ILE A 137 -2.75 -2.18 -18.60
CA ILE A 137 -2.73 -1.38 -19.82
C ILE A 137 -1.68 -2.01 -20.74
N GLN A 138 -2.12 -2.46 -21.90
CA GLN A 138 -1.24 -2.89 -22.97
C GLN A 138 -1.31 -1.83 -24.08
N VAL A 139 -0.14 -1.34 -24.48
CA VAL A 139 0.01 -0.41 -25.59
C VAL A 139 0.72 -1.17 -26.69
N ASP A 140 -0.03 -1.56 -27.71
CA ASP A 140 0.51 -2.03 -28.99
C ASP A 140 0.60 -0.83 -29.95
N GLU A 141 1.36 -0.96 -31.05
CA GLU A 141 1.77 0.15 -31.93
C GLU A 141 0.65 1.15 -32.29
N ASP A 142 -0.60 0.68 -32.49
CA ASP A 142 -1.76 1.51 -32.82
C ASP A 142 -2.98 1.32 -31.89
N GLU A 143 -2.90 0.47 -30.85
CA GLU A 143 -4.07 0.14 -30.01
C GLU A 143 -3.74 0.14 -28.51
N ILE A 144 -4.54 0.90 -27.75
CA ILE A 144 -4.52 0.88 -26.29
C ILE A 144 -5.56 -0.13 -25.82
N LYS A 145 -5.10 -1.28 -25.35
CA LYS A 145 -5.95 -2.32 -24.76
C LYS A 145 -6.07 -2.08 -23.26
N ILE A 146 -7.30 -1.79 -22.84
CA ILE A 146 -7.68 -1.69 -21.44
C ILE A 146 -8.91 -2.55 -21.18
N THR A 147 -9.01 -3.09 -19.97
CA THR A 147 -10.24 -3.75 -19.53
C THR A 147 -11.42 -2.78 -19.59
N ASN A 148 -12.61 -3.26 -19.92
CA ASN A 148 -13.85 -2.47 -19.91
C ASN A 148 -14.22 -1.87 -18.53
N LEU A 149 -13.52 -2.28 -17.47
CA LEU A 149 -13.65 -1.75 -16.11
C LEU A 149 -12.67 -0.62 -15.79
N GLY A 150 -11.76 -0.28 -16.72
CA GLY A 150 -10.71 0.71 -16.49
C GLY A 150 -9.75 0.30 -15.37
N ILE A 151 -9.01 1.27 -14.82
CA ILE A 151 -8.14 1.09 -13.65
C ILE A 151 -8.95 1.30 -12.37
N CYS A 152 -8.82 0.38 -11.41
CA CYS A 152 -9.52 0.50 -10.12
C CYS A 152 -8.88 1.61 -9.24
N PRO A 153 -9.61 2.13 -8.24
CA PRO A 153 -9.08 3.18 -7.35
C PRO A 153 -7.76 2.80 -6.70
N VAL A 154 -7.57 1.56 -6.25
CA VAL A 154 -6.32 1.14 -5.62
C VAL A 154 -5.13 1.26 -6.58
N CYS A 155 -5.31 0.85 -7.83
CA CYS A 155 -4.29 0.94 -8.87
C CYS A 155 -4.08 2.37 -9.40
N TYR A 156 -5.04 3.28 -9.22
CA TYR A 156 -4.84 4.71 -9.44
C TYR A 156 -3.75 5.26 -8.50
N PHE A 157 -3.83 4.94 -7.21
CA PHE A 157 -2.82 5.33 -6.23
C PHE A 157 -1.51 4.54 -6.38
N MET A 158 -1.61 3.21 -6.50
CA MET A 158 -0.46 2.31 -6.31
C MET A 158 0.23 1.86 -7.61
N GLY A 159 -0.42 2.09 -8.75
CA GLY A 159 -0.01 1.62 -10.07
C GLY A 159 -0.58 0.27 -10.45
N ALA A 160 -0.46 -0.03 -11.73
CA ALA A 160 -0.83 -1.30 -12.36
C ALA A 160 0.19 -1.65 -13.45
N THR A 161 0.10 -2.85 -14.02
CA THR A 161 0.93 -3.22 -15.17
C THR A 161 0.67 -2.23 -16.31
N GLY A 162 1.74 -1.63 -16.85
CA GLY A 162 1.66 -0.65 -17.94
C GLY A 162 1.37 0.80 -17.50
N ILE A 163 1.12 1.07 -16.22
CA ILE A 163 0.90 2.45 -15.76
C ILE A 163 1.34 2.72 -14.31
N MET A 164 2.06 3.83 -14.13
CA MET A 164 2.48 4.29 -12.80
C MET A 164 1.30 4.78 -11.97
N GLY A 165 1.33 4.49 -10.67
CA GLY A 165 0.43 5.11 -9.70
C GLY A 165 0.90 6.50 -9.30
N PHE A 166 0.05 7.22 -8.57
CA PHE A 166 0.39 8.55 -8.05
C PHE A 166 1.21 8.52 -6.76
N LEU A 167 1.30 7.39 -6.05
CA LEU A 167 2.05 7.30 -4.79
C LEU A 167 3.47 6.78 -4.97
N ARG A 168 4.41 7.48 -4.33
CA ARG A 168 5.80 7.07 -4.10
C ARG A 168 6.07 7.01 -2.60
N PHE A 169 6.94 6.09 -2.21
CA PHE A 169 7.21 5.80 -0.79
C PHE A 169 8.71 5.77 -0.57
N SER A 170 9.17 6.46 0.47
CA SER A 170 10.51 6.23 0.98
C SER A 170 10.55 4.91 1.76
N ASN A 171 11.77 4.41 1.98
CA ASN A 171 11.98 3.49 3.09
C ASN A 171 11.76 4.23 4.42
N PHE A 172 11.38 3.49 5.45
CA PHE A 172 11.20 4.08 6.78
C PHE A 172 12.37 3.69 7.68
N TYR A 173 13.06 4.71 8.17
CA TYR A 173 14.26 4.57 8.98
C TYR A 173 13.93 4.80 10.44
N PRO A 174 14.50 4.02 11.35
CA PRO A 174 14.29 4.19 12.77
C PRO A 174 14.98 5.48 13.25
N HIS A 175 14.41 6.12 14.27
CA HIS A 175 15.12 7.17 15.00
C HIS A 175 16.30 6.58 15.80
N GLU A 176 17.33 7.37 16.12
CA GLU A 176 18.57 6.89 16.77
C GLU A 176 18.32 5.98 17.99
N GLY A 177 19.08 4.89 18.12
CA GLY A 177 19.00 4.01 19.29
C GLY A 177 19.43 2.56 19.02
N ASP A 178 19.23 1.70 20.03
CA ASP A 178 19.41 0.26 19.91
C ASP A 178 18.09 -0.44 19.62
N TRP A 179 17.88 -0.76 18.35
CA TRP A 179 16.60 -1.21 17.80
C TRP A 179 16.40 -2.72 17.81
N LEU A 180 17.48 -3.50 17.94
CA LEU A 180 17.47 -4.92 17.63
C LEU A 180 17.62 -5.77 18.89
N VAL A 181 16.96 -6.91 18.89
CA VAL A 181 17.14 -7.95 19.89
C VAL A 181 17.31 -9.29 19.20
N ASP A 182 18.20 -10.12 19.74
CA ASP A 182 18.35 -11.50 19.31
C ASP A 182 17.23 -12.34 19.88
N GLN A 183 16.61 -13.15 19.02
CA GLN A 183 15.54 -14.04 19.40
C GLN A 183 15.87 -15.48 19.00
N THR A 184 16.05 -16.32 20.01
CA THR A 184 16.14 -17.77 19.82
C THR A 184 14.75 -18.37 19.79
N ASN A 185 14.41 -19.03 18.69
CA ASN A 185 13.22 -19.86 18.57
C ASN A 185 13.61 -21.34 18.74
N ILE A 186 12.85 -22.09 19.54
CA ILE A 186 13.04 -23.53 19.73
C ILE A 186 11.83 -24.28 19.16
N ARG A 187 12.06 -25.14 18.18
CA ARG A 187 11.02 -26.05 17.68
C ARG A 187 10.90 -27.28 18.59
N ILE A 188 9.73 -27.49 19.17
CA ILE A 188 9.44 -28.66 20.01
C ILE A 188 8.73 -29.73 19.16
N ASP A 189 9.19 -30.98 19.24
CA ASP A 189 8.50 -32.13 18.65
C ASP A 189 7.31 -32.50 19.53
N ARG A 190 6.12 -32.54 18.94
CA ARG A 190 4.87 -32.81 19.67
C ARG A 190 4.75 -34.27 20.15
N LYS A 191 5.45 -35.21 19.53
CA LYS A 191 5.41 -36.64 19.92
C LYS A 191 6.30 -36.93 21.13
N THR A 192 7.49 -36.33 21.16
CA THR A 192 8.49 -36.60 22.21
C THR A 192 8.50 -35.54 23.30
N GLY A 193 7.90 -34.37 23.08
CA GLY A 193 7.96 -33.23 23.99
C GLY A 193 9.35 -32.60 24.09
N THR A 194 10.31 -33.04 23.26
CA THR A 194 11.70 -32.58 23.28
C THR A 194 12.00 -31.63 22.13
N ALA A 195 13.13 -30.92 22.20
CA ALA A 195 13.61 -30.09 21.10
C ALA A 195 13.88 -30.97 19.87
N ALA A 196 13.28 -30.62 18.74
CA ALA A 196 13.48 -31.33 17.48
C ALA A 196 14.96 -31.25 17.00
N PRO A 197 15.44 -32.17 16.17
CA PRO A 197 16.75 -32.03 15.52
C PRO A 197 16.83 -30.71 14.74
N LYS A 198 17.90 -29.92 14.93
CA LYS A 198 18.05 -28.53 14.40
C LYS A 198 16.95 -27.55 14.88
N ALA A 199 16.40 -27.77 16.08
CA ALA A 199 15.30 -26.96 16.64
C ALA A 199 15.65 -25.52 16.97
N LYS A 200 16.92 -25.21 17.27
CA LYS A 200 17.35 -23.85 17.57
C LYS A 200 17.43 -23.04 16.28
N VAL A 201 16.63 -21.99 16.22
CA VAL A 201 16.62 -21.01 15.13
C VAL A 201 16.87 -19.66 15.77
N ASP A 202 18.10 -19.16 15.61
CA ASP A 202 18.44 -17.81 16.01
C ASP A 202 18.03 -16.82 14.92
N GLY A 203 17.34 -15.76 15.34
CA GLY A 203 16.83 -14.69 14.51
C GLY A 203 16.99 -13.35 15.19
N GLU A 204 16.55 -12.30 14.51
CA GLU A 204 16.54 -10.94 15.03
C GLU A 204 15.11 -10.44 15.06
N GLN A 205 14.81 -9.52 15.98
CA GLN A 205 13.58 -8.76 15.99
C GLN A 205 13.86 -7.30 16.31
N ILE A 206 12.97 -6.43 15.87
CA ILE A 206 12.95 -5.01 16.23
C ILE A 206 12.19 -4.87 17.54
N LYS A 207 12.76 -4.11 18.47
CA LYS A 207 12.22 -3.92 19.82
C LYS A 207 10.89 -3.15 19.83
N PRO A 208 10.04 -3.41 20.83
CA PRO A 208 8.86 -2.59 21.11
C PRO A 208 9.24 -1.12 21.30
N GLY A 209 8.33 -0.21 20.94
CA GLY A 209 8.54 1.23 21.07
C GLY A 209 9.47 1.85 20.01
N THR A 210 10.09 1.06 19.13
CA THR A 210 10.91 1.59 18.03
C THR A 210 10.04 2.45 17.11
N ILE A 211 10.51 3.66 16.80
CA ILE A 211 9.81 4.62 15.94
C ILE A 211 10.56 4.74 14.61
N PHE A 212 9.84 4.57 13.50
CA PHE A 212 10.32 4.72 12.14
C PHE A 212 9.68 5.93 11.47
N HIS A 213 10.46 6.69 10.71
CA HIS A 213 9.99 7.83 9.92
C HIS A 213 10.22 7.58 8.43
N GLY A 214 9.27 8.00 7.62
CA GLY A 214 9.36 8.00 6.17
C GLY A 214 8.42 9.01 5.55
N THR A 215 8.40 9.06 4.23
CA THR A 215 7.55 9.97 3.47
C THR A 215 6.71 9.19 2.46
N ILE A 216 5.48 9.66 2.29
CA ILE A 216 4.62 9.33 1.16
C ILE A 216 4.56 10.57 0.29
N GLU A 217 4.90 10.39 -0.97
CA GLU A 217 4.84 11.43 -1.98
C GLU A 217 3.70 11.15 -2.94
N ILE A 218 2.84 12.14 -3.14
CA ILE A 218 1.76 12.10 -4.10
C ILE A 218 2.21 12.93 -5.29
N THR A 219 2.37 12.30 -6.43
CA THR A 219 2.63 13.01 -7.69
C THR A 219 1.38 13.82 -8.03
N SER A 220 1.39 15.13 -7.81
CA SER A 220 0.28 16.02 -8.14
C SER A 220 0.10 16.13 -9.65
N LYS A 221 1.21 16.32 -10.38
CA LYS A 221 1.20 16.51 -11.83
C LYS A 221 2.42 15.86 -12.48
N THR A 222 2.22 15.18 -13.60
CA THR A 222 3.29 14.54 -14.38
C THR A 222 3.59 15.32 -15.67
N PRO A 223 4.79 15.13 -16.28
CA PRO A 223 5.13 15.70 -17.58
C PRO A 223 4.23 15.19 -18.71
N GLN A 224 3.65 13.99 -18.56
CA GLN A 224 2.72 13.40 -19.53
C GLN A 224 1.31 13.98 -19.44
N GLY A 225 1.08 14.97 -18.56
CA GLY A 225 -0.22 15.63 -18.39
C GLY A 225 -1.18 14.91 -17.45
N PHE A 226 -0.72 13.88 -16.72
CA PHE A 226 -1.54 13.27 -15.67
C PHE A 226 -1.58 14.16 -14.45
N GLU A 227 -2.77 14.37 -13.90
CA GLU A 227 -2.97 15.15 -12.68
C GLU A 227 -3.77 14.32 -11.66
N PHE A 228 -3.24 14.23 -10.44
CA PHE A 228 -3.92 13.56 -9.34
C PHE A 228 -5.23 14.29 -9.01
N GLY A 229 -6.31 13.54 -8.80
CA GLY A 229 -7.68 14.06 -8.73
C GLY A 229 -8.45 13.86 -10.04
N ASN A 230 -7.79 13.94 -11.19
CA ASN A 230 -8.43 13.77 -12.50
C ASN A 230 -8.33 12.33 -13.01
N PRO A 231 -9.29 11.89 -13.84
CA PRO A 231 -9.13 10.65 -14.59
C PRO A 231 -7.98 10.80 -15.59
N ARG A 232 -7.08 9.82 -15.64
CA ARG A 232 -6.00 9.79 -16.62
C ARG A 232 -6.54 9.44 -18.01
N LYS A 233 -5.89 9.96 -19.04
CA LYS A 233 -6.20 9.71 -20.45
C LYS A 233 -4.94 9.34 -21.21
N ILE A 234 -4.99 8.31 -22.04
CA ILE A 234 -3.89 7.94 -22.95
C ILE A 234 -4.46 8.03 -24.37
N GLY A 235 -3.92 8.93 -25.19
CA GLY A 235 -4.61 9.37 -26.41
C GLY A 235 -6.01 9.91 -26.06
N ASP A 236 -7.02 9.42 -26.75
CA ASP A 236 -8.43 9.77 -26.50
C ASP A 236 -9.12 8.86 -25.47
N THR A 237 -8.43 7.83 -24.97
CA THR A 237 -9.03 6.82 -24.09
C THR A 237 -8.90 7.22 -22.62
N VAL A 238 -10.05 7.38 -21.94
CA VAL A 238 -10.12 7.56 -20.48
C VAL A 238 -9.93 6.21 -19.79
N ILE A 239 -8.99 6.13 -18.86
CA ILE A 239 -8.63 4.85 -18.23
C ILE A 239 -9.14 4.70 -16.79
N ASP A 240 -9.32 5.80 -16.05
CA ASP A 240 -9.84 5.79 -14.68
C ASP A 240 -11.36 6.04 -14.67
N LEU A 241 -12.12 5.08 -15.22
CA LEU A 241 -13.55 5.21 -15.49
C LEU A 241 -14.42 5.52 -14.26
N TRP A 242 -13.93 5.22 -13.05
CA TRP A 242 -14.62 5.53 -11.80
C TRP A 242 -14.55 7.02 -11.43
N LEU A 243 -13.64 7.81 -12.02
CA LEU A 243 -13.51 9.26 -11.80
C LEU A 243 -14.20 10.11 -12.88
N GLU A 244 -14.64 9.48 -13.98
CA GLU A 244 -15.12 10.16 -15.19
C GLU A 244 -16.41 10.96 -14.94
N LYS A 245 -17.36 10.39 -14.18
CA LYS A 245 -18.67 11.00 -13.91
C LYS A 245 -18.72 11.79 -12.61
N TRP A 246 -17.59 11.93 -11.92
CA TRP A 246 -17.52 12.63 -10.65
C TRP A 246 -17.70 14.13 -10.84
N GLN A 247 -18.73 14.69 -10.19
CA GLN A 247 -19.23 16.06 -10.41
C GLN A 247 -18.37 17.17 -9.81
N GLU A 248 -17.43 16.85 -8.91
CA GLU A 248 -16.55 17.86 -8.33
C GLU A 248 -15.60 18.41 -9.41
N SER A 249 -15.64 19.71 -9.66
CA SER A 249 -14.87 20.39 -10.71
C SER A 249 -13.60 21.06 -10.17
N ASN A 250 -13.55 21.38 -8.88
CA ASN A 250 -12.37 21.98 -8.26
C ASN A 250 -11.32 20.91 -7.99
N ILE A 251 -10.20 21.00 -8.70
CA ILE A 251 -9.12 20.01 -8.62
C ILE A 251 -8.52 19.87 -7.21
N ASN A 252 -8.39 20.96 -6.45
CA ASN A 252 -7.89 20.89 -5.08
C ASN A 252 -8.88 20.17 -4.16
N ASN A 253 -10.18 20.39 -4.35
CA ASN A 253 -11.20 19.63 -3.62
C ASN A 253 -11.19 18.15 -4.03
N ARG A 254 -10.98 17.83 -5.31
CA ARG A 254 -10.83 16.44 -5.76
C ARG A 254 -9.65 15.75 -5.08
N LYS A 255 -8.46 16.39 -5.12
CA LYS A 255 -7.23 15.90 -4.45
C LYS A 255 -7.48 15.66 -2.96
N LYS A 256 -8.10 16.65 -2.29
CA LYS A 256 -8.47 16.58 -0.87
C LYS A 256 -9.38 15.41 -0.56
N VAL A 257 -10.50 15.28 -1.27
CA VAL A 257 -11.47 14.18 -1.06
C VAL A 257 -10.81 12.82 -1.27
N LEU A 258 -9.97 12.66 -2.31
CA LEU A 258 -9.27 11.40 -2.55
C LEU A 258 -8.30 11.04 -1.42
N ILE A 259 -7.56 12.02 -0.90
CA ILE A 259 -6.62 11.81 0.20
C ILE A 259 -7.37 11.47 1.49
N GLU A 260 -8.41 12.24 1.84
CA GLU A 260 -9.18 12.07 3.07
C GLU A 260 -10.06 10.83 3.07
N THR A 261 -10.57 10.42 1.90
CA THR A 261 -11.46 9.26 1.77
C THR A 261 -10.69 7.94 1.69
N PHE A 262 -9.56 7.93 0.95
CA PHE A 262 -8.82 6.69 0.71
C PHE A 262 -7.51 6.61 1.46
N LEU A 263 -6.63 7.60 1.29
CA LEU A 263 -5.24 7.49 1.73
C LEU A 263 -5.10 7.59 3.25
N VAL A 264 -5.67 8.65 3.84
CA VAL A 264 -5.56 8.93 5.29
C VAL A 264 -6.14 7.78 6.12
N PRO A 265 -7.39 7.31 5.88
CA PRO A 265 -7.95 6.22 6.67
C PRO A 265 -7.18 4.91 6.45
N ALA A 266 -6.71 4.65 5.23
CA ALA A 266 -5.93 3.45 4.95
C ALA A 266 -4.62 3.43 5.73
N ILE A 267 -3.93 4.57 5.83
CA ILE A 267 -2.70 4.72 6.61
C ILE A 267 -2.97 4.43 8.09
N TYR A 268 -3.98 5.09 8.69
CA TYR A 268 -4.29 4.90 10.11
C TYR A 268 -4.76 3.48 10.46
N ASN A 269 -5.37 2.79 9.51
CA ASN A 269 -5.82 1.40 9.69
C ASN A 269 -4.70 0.37 9.57
N ILE A 270 -3.48 0.75 9.19
CA ILE A 270 -2.33 -0.16 9.25
C ILE A 270 -1.99 -0.42 10.72
N LYS A 271 -2.44 -1.58 11.23
CA LYS A 271 -2.13 -2.06 12.60
C LYS A 271 -1.12 -3.20 12.65
N LEU A 272 -0.82 -3.82 11.51
CA LEU A 272 0.04 -5.00 11.43
C LEU A 272 1.01 -4.92 10.25
N LEU A 273 2.32 -4.96 10.54
CA LEU A 273 3.41 -4.99 9.56
C LEU A 273 4.34 -6.19 9.78
N GLY A 274 5.08 -6.54 8.73
CA GLY A 274 6.10 -7.59 8.80
C GLY A 274 5.56 -9.03 8.84
N GLY A 275 6.42 -9.95 9.25
CA GLY A 275 6.17 -11.38 9.42
C GLY A 275 5.93 -11.78 10.88
N GLN A 276 5.82 -13.09 11.11
CA GLN A 276 5.60 -13.69 12.43
C GLN A 276 4.34 -13.20 13.17
N LYS A 277 3.35 -12.68 12.43
CA LYS A 277 2.08 -12.15 12.98
C LYS A 277 1.35 -13.14 13.88
N SER A 278 1.33 -14.42 13.50
CA SER A 278 0.71 -15.50 14.29
C SER A 278 1.39 -15.78 15.64
N LYS A 279 2.57 -15.21 15.88
CA LYS A 279 3.30 -15.27 17.16
C LYS A 279 3.16 -13.99 18.00
N GLY A 280 2.29 -13.06 17.60
CA GLY A 280 2.07 -11.79 18.31
C GLY A 280 2.99 -10.64 17.90
N SER A 281 3.85 -10.85 16.89
CA SER A 281 4.72 -9.80 16.33
C SER A 281 4.00 -8.93 15.31
N GLY A 282 4.51 -7.72 15.12
CA GLY A 282 4.17 -6.84 14.02
C GLY A 282 3.09 -5.80 14.32
N LYS A 283 2.64 -5.66 15.58
CA LYS A 283 1.67 -4.61 15.92
C LYS A 283 2.34 -3.25 15.84
N VAL A 284 1.69 -2.33 15.14
CA VAL A 284 2.19 -0.98 14.91
C VAL A 284 1.08 0.06 15.02
N LYS A 285 1.46 1.27 15.41
CA LYS A 285 0.66 2.48 15.29
C LYS A 285 1.26 3.35 14.20
N VAL A 286 0.47 3.65 13.17
CA VAL A 286 0.87 4.54 12.08
C VAL A 286 0.17 5.88 12.25
N GLU A 287 0.93 6.97 12.13
CA GLU A 287 0.48 8.35 12.29
C GLU A 287 1.01 9.20 11.12
N ILE A 288 0.21 10.17 10.68
CA ILE A 288 0.66 11.22 9.76
C ILE A 288 1.17 12.39 10.58
N GLU A 289 2.39 12.84 10.29
CA GLU A 289 3.01 13.96 11.00
C GLU A 289 2.66 15.29 10.32
N GLY A 290 2.24 16.26 11.14
CA GLY A 290 1.84 17.60 10.74
C GLY A 290 2.46 18.69 11.59
#